data_AF-A0A966XEZ4-F1
#
_entry.id   AF-A0A966XEZ4-F1
#
_cell.length_a   1.000
_cell.length_b   1.000
_cell.length_c   1.000
_cell.angle_alpha   90.00
_cell.angle_beta   90.00
_cell.angle_gamma   90.00
#
_symmetry.space_group_name_H-M   'P 1'
#
loop_
_entity.id
_entity.type
_entity.pdbx_description
1 polymer ?
#
loop_
_entity_poly.entity_id
_entity_poly.type
_entity_poly.pdbx_seq_one_letter_code
_entity_poly.pdbx_strand_id
1 'polypeptide(L)'
;MLNWAFSGVGLVILLLAGDMLVKGAVNLSLRLGIPAMIISLTIVAFGTSAPELLISLNATLSGASGIAVGNVVGSNIANILLVLGVPAMLFALDTSKCDTRASYFFMLFATAVFIGLAFTGGFGLWQGGVLLAFLAYYLWINFTDAQGHRSEGELDSGDSASELEEA
;
A
#
# COMPACT_ATOMS: atom_id res chain seq x y z
N MET A 1 18.29 -11.35 -28.25
CA MET A 1 16.94 -11.97 -28.24
C MET A 1 16.62 -12.63 -26.90
N LEU A 2 17.55 -13.35 -26.28
CA LEU A 2 17.36 -14.00 -24.99
C LEU A 2 16.95 -13.04 -23.84
N ASN A 3 17.53 -11.83 -23.79
CA ASN A 3 17.18 -10.84 -22.76
C ASN A 3 15.71 -10.40 -22.84
N TRP A 4 15.18 -10.22 -24.05
CA TRP A 4 13.76 -9.90 -24.26
C TRP A 4 12.84 -11.05 -23.84
N ALA A 5 13.28 -12.29 -24.07
CA ALA A 5 12.57 -13.47 -23.58
C ALA A 5 12.55 -13.53 -22.05
N PHE A 6 13.68 -13.26 -21.39
CA PHE A 6 13.73 -13.18 -19.92
C PHE A 6 12.84 -12.06 -19.36
N SER A 7 12.82 -10.88 -19.99
CA SER A 7 11.91 -9.80 -19.58
C SER A 7 10.44 -10.20 -19.74
N GLY A 8 10.08 -10.87 -20.84
CA GLY A 8 8.72 -11.35 -21.07
C GLY A 8 8.29 -12.40 -20.04
N VAL A 9 9.14 -13.38 -19.77
CA VAL A 9 8.89 -14.41 -18.74
C VAL A 9 8.78 -13.76 -17.35
N GLY A 10 9.67 -12.82 -17.03
CA GLY A 10 9.63 -12.06 -15.78
C GLY A 10 8.31 -11.32 -15.60
N LEU A 11 7.80 -10.68 -16.66
CA LEU A 11 6.51 -9.98 -16.62
C LEU A 11 5.33 -10.93 -16.35
N VAL A 12 5.31 -12.09 -17.00
CA VAL A 12 4.27 -13.11 -16.78
C VAL A 12 4.33 -13.63 -15.34
N ILE A 13 5.53 -13.92 -14.83
CA ILE A 13 5.72 -14.34 -13.44
C ILE A 13 5.23 -13.26 -12.48
N LEU A 14 5.54 -11.99 -12.74
CA LEU A 14 5.14 -10.86 -11.89
C LEU A 14 3.62 -10.73 -11.82
N LEU A 15 2.92 -10.86 -12.96
CA LEU A 15 1.45 -10.83 -13.02
C LEU A 15 0.83 -11.96 -12.20
N LEU A 16 1.32 -13.20 -12.38
CA LEU A 16 0.83 -14.37 -11.65
C LEU A 16 1.13 -14.27 -10.15
N ALA A 17 2.34 -13.82 -9.79
CA ALA A 17 2.74 -13.64 -8.41
C ALA A 17 1.89 -12.59 -7.69
N GLY A 18 1.52 -11.50 -8.36
CA GLY A 18 0.63 -10.48 -7.80
C GLY A 18 -0.76 -11.03 -7.44
N ASP A 19 -1.38 -11.78 -8.36
CA ASP A 19 -2.68 -12.42 -8.13
C ASP A 19 -2.61 -13.48 -7.01
N MET A 20 -1.55 -14.28 -6.99
CA MET A 20 -1.30 -15.25 -5.91
C MET A 20 -1.06 -14.59 -4.55
N LEU A 21 -0.35 -13.46 -4.51
CA LEU A 21 -0.09 -12.70 -3.28
C LEU A 21 -1.40 -12.21 -2.67
N VAL A 22 -2.27 -11.58 -3.48
CA VAL A 22 -3.56 -11.05 -3.00
C VAL A 22 -4.47 -12.18 -2.53
N LYS A 23 -4.62 -13.25 -3.31
CA LYS A 23 -5.45 -14.42 -2.95
C LYS A 23 -4.92 -15.13 -1.70
N GLY A 24 -3.61 -15.29 -1.61
CA GLY A 24 -2.94 -15.88 -0.44
C GLY A 24 -3.16 -15.04 0.82
N ALA A 25 -3.06 -13.72 0.70
CA ALA A 25 -3.30 -12.78 1.79
C ALA A 25 -4.75 -12.82 2.29
N VAL A 26 -5.74 -12.85 1.39
CA VAL A 26 -7.17 -12.99 1.77
C VAL A 26 -7.43 -14.34 2.45
N ASN A 27 -6.89 -15.44 1.93
CA ASN A 27 -7.07 -16.76 2.57
C ASN A 27 -6.39 -16.80 3.96
N LEU A 28 -5.26 -16.12 4.12
CA LEU A 28 -4.59 -15.98 5.42
C LEU A 28 -5.45 -15.18 6.41
N SER A 29 -6.10 -14.10 5.96
CA SER A 29 -6.98 -13.29 6.80
C SER A 29 -8.15 -14.12 7.34
N LEU A 30 -8.77 -14.94 6.49
CA LEU A 30 -9.86 -15.85 6.86
C LEU A 30 -9.42 -16.92 7.87
N ARG A 31 -8.22 -17.50 7.71
CA ARG A 31 -7.70 -18.55 8.60
C ARG A 31 -7.29 -18.03 9.97
N LEU A 32 -6.77 -16.80 10.04
CA LEU A 32 -6.32 -16.19 11.28
C LEU A 32 -7.43 -15.38 11.99
N GLY A 33 -8.60 -15.22 11.36
CA GLY A 33 -9.67 -14.36 11.88
C GLY A 33 -9.28 -12.87 11.95
N ILE A 34 -8.29 -12.45 11.15
CA ILE A 34 -7.82 -11.07 11.10
C ILE A 34 -8.59 -10.35 9.98
N PRO A 35 -9.11 -9.12 10.21
CA PRO A 35 -9.77 -8.34 9.18
C PRO A 35 -8.93 -8.22 7.90
N ALA A 36 -9.55 -8.48 6.75
CA ALA A 36 -8.89 -8.41 5.45
C ALA A 36 -8.20 -7.05 5.21
N MET A 37 -8.80 -5.97 5.72
CA MET A 37 -8.24 -4.61 5.66
C MET A 37 -6.83 -4.52 6.27
N ILE A 38 -6.59 -5.16 7.43
CA ILE A 38 -5.28 -5.14 8.11
C ILE A 38 -4.24 -5.89 7.27
N ILE A 39 -4.62 -7.03 6.71
CA ILE A 39 -3.74 -7.83 5.85
C ILE A 39 -3.42 -7.09 4.55
N SER A 40 -4.38 -6.37 3.97
CA SER A 40 -4.17 -5.51 2.80
C SER A 40 -3.22 -4.35 3.11
N LEU A 41 -3.40 -3.68 4.24
CA LEU A 41 -2.55 -2.57 4.70
C LEU A 41 -1.11 -2.99 5.02
N THR A 42 -0.88 -4.26 5.34
CA THR A 42 0.43 -4.77 5.78
C THR A 42 1.09 -5.62 4.70
N ILE A 43 0.62 -6.85 4.49
CA ILE A 43 1.26 -7.85 3.62
C ILE A 43 1.15 -7.45 2.16
N VAL A 44 -0.03 -7.05 1.70
CA VAL A 44 -0.25 -6.73 0.29
C VAL A 44 0.47 -5.43 -0.07
N ALA A 45 0.28 -4.37 0.74
CA ALA A 45 0.96 -3.10 0.55
C ALA A 45 2.49 -3.26 0.54
N PHE A 46 3.05 -3.96 1.54
CA PHE A 46 4.49 -4.19 1.60
C PHE A 46 4.99 -5.06 0.43
N GLY A 47 4.28 -6.15 0.10
CA GLY A 47 4.65 -7.05 -0.98
C GLY A 47 4.69 -6.38 -2.34
N THR A 48 3.76 -5.45 -2.60
CA THR A 48 3.73 -4.70 -3.86
C THR A 48 4.81 -3.62 -3.98
N SER A 49 5.34 -3.12 -2.86
CA SER A 49 6.40 -2.08 -2.85
C SER A 49 7.80 -2.64 -2.56
N ALA A 50 7.90 -3.94 -2.23
CA ALA A 50 9.17 -4.59 -1.96
C ALA A 50 10.14 -4.58 -3.16
N PRO A 51 9.71 -4.83 -4.41
CA PRO A 51 10.59 -4.72 -5.58
C PRO A 51 11.20 -3.32 -5.72
N GLU A 52 10.39 -2.28 -5.53
CA GLU A 52 10.78 -0.87 -5.62
C GLU A 52 11.76 -0.53 -4.51
N LEU A 53 11.53 -1.00 -3.28
CA LEU A 53 12.47 -0.84 -2.18
C LEU A 53 13.83 -1.47 -2.52
N LEU A 54 13.84 -2.69 -3.07
CA LEU A 54 15.07 -3.38 -3.48
C LEU A 54 15.80 -2.62 -4.59
N ILE A 55 15.08 -2.08 -5.58
CA ILE A 55 15.66 -1.28 -6.67
C ILE A 55 16.26 0.01 -6.11
N SER A 56 15.52 0.75 -5.28
CA SER A 56 15.99 2.00 -4.66
C SER A 56 17.18 1.77 -3.73
N LEU A 57 17.19 0.68 -2.96
CA LEU A 57 18.30 0.32 -2.10
C LEU A 57 19.56 -0.02 -2.91
N ASN A 58 19.44 -0.87 -3.93
CA ASN A 58 20.57 -1.19 -4.81
C ASN A 58 21.12 0.05 -5.54
N ALA A 59 20.25 0.92 -6.03
CA ALA A 59 20.64 2.17 -6.68
C ALA A 59 21.40 3.09 -5.71
N THR A 60 20.92 3.22 -4.47
CA THR A 60 21.59 4.03 -3.43
C THR A 60 22.96 3.45 -3.05
N LEU A 61 23.04 2.14 -2.84
CA LEU A 61 24.30 1.45 -2.52
C LEU A 61 25.32 1.52 -3.66
N SER A 62 24.85 1.62 -4.90
CA SER A 62 25.69 1.79 -6.09
C SER A 62 26.11 3.26 -6.34
N GLY A 63 25.81 4.18 -5.42
CA GLY A 63 26.10 5.60 -5.54
C GLY A 63 25.17 6.37 -6.50
N ALA A 64 24.13 5.72 -7.01
CA ALA A 64 23.16 6.29 -7.94
C ALA A 64 21.87 6.74 -7.21
N SER A 65 22.00 7.58 -6.19
CA SER A 65 20.88 8.05 -5.36
C SER A 65 19.77 8.77 -6.15
N GLY A 66 20.12 9.45 -7.25
CA GLY A 66 19.14 10.05 -8.16
C GLY A 66 18.19 9.02 -8.80
N ILE A 67 18.69 7.83 -9.14
CA ILE A 67 17.86 6.73 -9.66
C ILE A 67 16.93 6.21 -8.55
N ALA A 68 17.42 6.12 -7.32
CA ALA A 68 16.61 5.69 -6.18
C ALA A 68 15.43 6.63 -5.93
N VAL A 69 15.65 7.95 -5.97
CA VAL A 69 14.59 8.97 -5.84
C VAL A 69 13.63 8.91 -7.04
N GLY A 70 14.17 8.80 -8.26
CA GLY A 70 13.36 8.65 -9.46
C GLY A 70 12.44 7.43 -9.42
N ASN A 71 12.91 6.30 -8.88
CA ASN A 71 12.11 5.09 -8.67
C ASN A 71 10.98 5.34 -7.66
N VAL A 72 11.29 5.90 -6.48
CA VAL A 72 10.28 6.17 -5.45
C VAL A 72 9.20 7.13 -5.95
N VAL A 73 9.59 8.24 -6.58
CA VAL A 73 8.64 9.24 -7.08
C VAL A 73 7.85 8.70 -8.27
N GLY A 74 8.53 8.06 -9.21
CA GLY A 74 7.92 7.49 -10.41
C GLY A 74 6.87 6.42 -10.09
N SER A 75 7.16 5.50 -9.17
CA SER A 75 6.22 4.44 -8.79
C SER A 75 4.97 4.99 -8.11
N ASN A 76 5.08 6.02 -7.27
CA ASN A 76 3.90 6.66 -6.65
C ASN A 76 3.02 7.37 -7.70
N ILE A 77 3.63 8.07 -8.65
CA ILE A 77 2.90 8.71 -9.76
C ILE A 77 2.20 7.64 -10.62
N ALA A 78 2.89 6.56 -10.96
CA ALA A 78 2.31 5.46 -11.73
C ALA A 78 1.16 4.77 -10.98
N ASN A 79 1.28 4.58 -9.66
CA ASN A 79 0.21 3.99 -8.86
C ASN A 79 -1.06 4.85 -8.87
N ILE A 80 -0.92 6.17 -8.71
CA ILE A 80 -2.09 7.07 -8.72
C ILE A 80 -2.70 7.17 -10.12
N LEU A 81 -1.88 7.38 -11.15
CA LEU A 81 -2.39 7.66 -12.50
C LEU A 81 -2.76 6.41 -13.29
N LEU A 82 -1.93 5.37 -13.23
CA LEU A 82 -2.13 4.14 -14.02
C LEU A 82 -2.89 3.09 -13.22
N VAL A 83 -2.43 2.74 -12.02
CA VAL A 83 -3.02 1.64 -11.25
C VAL A 83 -4.39 2.00 -10.69
N LEU A 84 -4.58 3.24 -10.19
CA LEU A 84 -5.87 3.72 -9.71
C LEU A 84 -6.67 4.44 -10.81
N GLY A 85 -6.02 5.35 -11.56
CA GLY A 85 -6.70 6.19 -12.54
C GLY A 85 -7.32 5.43 -13.72
N VAL A 86 -6.62 4.45 -14.29
CA VAL A 86 -7.18 3.69 -15.43
C VAL A 86 -8.41 2.87 -15.04
N PRO A 87 -8.42 2.08 -13.94
CA PRO A 87 -9.63 1.41 -13.48
C PRO A 87 -10.76 2.38 -13.13
N ALA A 88 -10.46 3.54 -12.53
CA ALA A 88 -11.47 4.56 -12.21
C ALA A 88 -12.15 5.17 -13.45
N MET A 89 -11.44 5.21 -14.58
CA MET A 89 -12.01 5.65 -15.86
C MET A 89 -12.86 4.58 -16.53
N LEU A 90 -12.54 3.30 -16.31
CA LEU A 90 -13.24 2.16 -16.92
C LEU A 90 -14.43 1.67 -16.11
N PHE A 91 -14.36 1.80 -14.78
CA PHE A 91 -15.35 1.27 -13.84
C PHE A 91 -15.68 2.32 -12.77
N ALA A 92 -16.94 2.35 -12.33
CA ALA A 92 -17.34 3.17 -11.19
C ALA A 92 -16.76 2.58 -9.89
N LEU A 93 -15.91 3.36 -9.21
CA LEU A 93 -15.39 3.00 -7.89
C LEU A 93 -16.43 3.36 -6.83
N ASP A 94 -17.01 2.36 -6.17
CA ASP A 94 -17.89 2.58 -5.03
C ASP A 94 -17.05 2.96 -3.80
N THR A 95 -17.17 4.22 -3.38
CA THR A 95 -16.47 4.77 -2.22
C THR A 95 -17.40 4.96 -1.02
N SER A 96 -18.66 4.54 -1.13
CA SER A 96 -19.73 4.87 -0.17
C SER A 96 -19.50 4.29 1.24
N LYS A 97 -18.63 3.29 1.38
CA LYS A 97 -18.34 2.59 2.64
C LYS A 97 -16.98 2.93 3.26
N CYS A 98 -16.15 3.75 2.60
CA CYS A 98 -14.82 4.09 3.08
C CYS A 98 -14.62 5.61 3.10
N ASP A 99 -14.53 6.21 4.30
CA ASP A 99 -14.09 7.61 4.42
C ASP A 99 -12.59 7.71 4.10
N THR A 100 -12.29 8.06 2.85
CA THR A 100 -10.93 8.17 2.32
C THR A 100 -10.34 9.57 2.48
N ARG A 101 -11.10 10.54 3.01
CA ARG A 101 -10.66 11.95 3.08
C ARG A 101 -9.43 12.12 3.95
N ALA A 102 -9.41 11.49 5.13
CA ALA A 102 -8.30 11.59 6.07
C ALA A 102 -7.00 11.04 5.44
N SER A 103 -7.05 9.85 4.84
CA SER A 103 -5.91 9.23 4.16
C SER A 103 -5.44 10.05 2.96
N TYR A 104 -6.38 10.65 2.21
CA TYR A 104 -6.05 11.55 1.09
C TYR A 104 -5.31 12.81 1.55
N PHE A 105 -5.81 13.51 2.58
CA PHE A 105 -5.13 14.67 3.13
C PHE A 105 -3.75 14.32 3.71
N PHE A 106 -3.65 13.17 4.38
CA PHE A 106 -2.37 12.68 4.87
C PHE A 106 -1.37 12.43 3.73
N MET A 107 -1.81 11.81 2.64
CA MET A 107 -0.98 11.56 1.46
C MET A 107 -0.48 12.87 0.83
N LEU A 108 -1.33 13.89 0.70
CA LEU A 108 -0.93 15.22 0.22
C LEU A 108 0.08 15.88 1.15
N PHE A 109 -0.15 15.80 2.45
CA PHE A 109 0.75 16.37 3.45
C PHE A 109 2.11 15.67 3.45
N ALA A 110 2.14 14.33 3.44
CA ALA A 110 3.37 13.54 3.33
C ALA A 110 4.14 13.87 2.04
N THR A 111 3.42 14.07 0.93
CA THR A 111 4.01 14.49 -0.34
C THR A 111 4.64 15.88 -0.24
N ALA A 112 3.97 16.84 0.40
CA ALA A 112 4.49 18.18 0.62
C ALA A 112 5.74 18.17 1.51
N VAL A 113 5.74 17.36 2.58
CA VAL A 113 6.91 17.15 3.43
C VAL A 113 8.07 16.55 2.64
N PHE A 114 7.82 15.51 1.83
CA PHE A 114 8.83 14.89 0.97
C PHE A 114 9.47 15.91 0.02
N ILE A 115 8.65 16.75 -0.64
CA ILE A 115 9.13 17.83 -1.52
C ILE A 115 9.96 18.84 -0.73
N GLY A 116 9.50 19.25 0.45
CA GLY A 116 10.24 20.16 1.34
C GLY A 116 11.61 19.61 1.74
N LEU A 117 11.68 18.32 2.07
CA LEU A 117 12.95 17.64 2.37
C LEU A 117 13.86 17.55 1.14
N ALA A 118 13.31 17.36 -0.06
CA ALA A 118 14.11 17.31 -1.29
C ALA A 118 14.87 18.63 -1.54
N PHE A 119 14.31 19.79 -1.16
CA PHE A 119 14.99 21.09 -1.28
C PHE A 119 16.16 21.26 -0.31
N THR A 120 16.34 20.39 0.68
CA THR A 120 17.45 20.46 1.65
C THR A 120 18.80 19.94 1.12
N GLY A 121 18.90 19.63 -0.17
CA GLY A 121 20.14 19.20 -0.82
C GLY A 121 20.33 17.68 -0.93
N GLY A 122 19.27 16.89 -0.71
CA GLY A 122 19.25 15.44 -0.92
C GLY A 122 18.70 14.64 0.26
N PHE A 123 18.64 13.31 0.10
CA PHE A 123 18.16 12.40 1.13
C PHE A 123 19.32 11.73 1.85
N GLY A 124 19.61 12.19 3.07
CA GLY A 124 20.53 11.56 4.02
C GLY A 124 19.77 10.83 5.14
N LEU A 125 20.51 10.44 6.18
CA LEU A 125 19.97 9.70 7.32
C LEU A 125 18.87 10.46 8.07
N TRP A 126 19.01 11.78 8.21
CA TRP A 126 18.02 12.58 8.95
C TRP A 126 16.71 12.71 8.17
N GLN A 127 16.75 12.98 6.85
CA GLN A 127 15.55 13.01 6.01
C GLN A 127 14.87 11.64 5.98
N GLY A 128 15.65 10.56 5.86
CA GLY A 128 15.13 9.19 5.95
C GLY A 128 14.48 8.90 7.29
N GLY A 129 15.10 9.34 8.39
CA GLY A 129 14.55 9.21 9.75
C GLY A 129 13.20 9.94 9.91
N VAL A 130 13.07 11.15 9.37
CA VAL A 130 11.79 11.89 9.37
C VAL A 130 10.72 11.15 8.58
N LEU A 131 11.04 10.65 7.37
CA LEU A 131 10.10 9.90 6.54
C LEU A 131 9.68 8.58 7.19
N LEU A 132 10.61 7.88 7.83
CA LEU A 132 10.31 6.65 8.58
C LEU A 132 9.44 6.93 9.81
N ALA A 133 9.68 8.02 10.53
CA ALA A 133 8.82 8.42 11.65
C ALA A 133 7.39 8.73 11.19
N PHE A 134 7.23 9.41 10.04
CA PHE A 134 5.93 9.65 9.42
C PHE A 134 5.22 8.35 9.02
N LEU A 135 5.95 7.43 8.40
CA LEU A 135 5.42 6.12 8.03
C LEU A 135 4.98 5.34 9.27
N ALA A 136 5.80 5.29 10.32
CA ALA A 136 5.47 4.60 11.56
C ALA A 136 4.22 5.20 12.23
N TYR A 137 4.13 6.54 12.26
CA TYR A 137 2.96 7.25 12.78
C TYR A 137 1.68 6.94 11.97
N TYR A 138 1.78 6.95 10.64
CA TYR A 138 0.65 6.61 9.77
C TYR A 138 0.17 5.17 9.99
N LEU A 139 1.10 4.21 10.05
CA LEU A 139 0.78 2.81 10.30
C LEU A 139 0.14 2.62 11.68
N TRP A 140 0.61 3.36 12.69
CA TRP A 140 0.02 3.33 14.04
C TRP A 140 -1.43 3.78 14.04
N ILE A 141 -1.75 4.90 13.40
CA ILE A 141 -3.14 5.40 13.31
C ILE A 141 -4.01 4.38 12.58
N ASN A 142 -3.59 3.92 11.40
CA ASN A 142 -4.37 2.98 10.61
C ASN A 142 -4.57 1.64 11.34
N PHE A 143 -3.57 1.19 12.11
CA PHE A 143 -3.69 -0.03 12.90
C PHE A 143 -4.64 0.15 14.09
N THR A 144 -4.70 1.35 14.69
CA THR A 144 -5.63 1.66 15.77
C THR A 144 -7.07 1.76 15.24
N ASP A 145 -7.27 2.45 14.13
CA ASP A 145 -8.58 2.58 13.47
C ASP A 145 -9.11 1.22 13.00
N ALA A 146 -8.24 0.38 12.43
CA ALA A 146 -8.61 -0.97 12.01
C ALA A 146 -8.98 -1.89 13.18
N GLN A 147 -8.45 -1.66 14.39
CA GLN A 147 -8.88 -2.36 15.60
C GLN A 147 -10.21 -1.80 16.13
N GLY A 148 -10.46 -0.50 16.01
CA GLY A 148 -11.73 0.12 16.40
C GLY A 148 -12.93 -0.43 15.62
N HIS A 149 -12.78 -0.59 14.30
CA HIS A 149 -13.83 -1.16 13.43
C HIS A 149 -14.09 -2.66 13.67
N ARG A 150 -13.17 -3.38 14.36
CA ARG A 150 -13.41 -4.75 14.81
C ARG A 150 -14.52 -4.81 15.87
N SER A 151 -14.56 -3.79 16.74
CA SER A 151 -15.55 -3.71 17.82
C SER A 151 -16.97 -3.42 17.33
N GLU A 152 -17.14 -2.71 16.20
CA GLU A 152 -18.45 -2.46 15.59
C GLU A 152 -18.92 -3.61 14.68
N GLY A 153 -17.99 -4.27 13.98
CA GLY A 153 -18.31 -5.46 13.17
C GLY A 153 -18.76 -6.67 13.99
N GLU A 154 -18.25 -6.82 15.23
CA GLU A 154 -18.73 -7.84 16.17
C GLU A 154 -20.14 -7.52 16.72
N LEU A 155 -20.50 -6.24 16.88
CA LEU A 155 -21.85 -5.82 17.34
C LEU A 155 -22.93 -6.04 16.26
N ASP A 156 -22.64 -5.75 14.99
CA ASP A 156 -23.59 -5.92 13.87
C ASP A 156 -23.85 -7.42 13.54
N SER A 157 -22.83 -8.27 13.73
CA SER A 157 -22.96 -9.73 13.58
C SER A 157 -23.71 -10.40 14.75
N GLY A 158 -23.72 -9.79 15.93
CA GLY A 158 -24.46 -10.27 17.09
C GLY A 158 -25.96 -9.98 17.00
N ASP A 159 -26.33 -8.80 16.49
CA ASP A 159 -27.72 -8.37 16.33
C ASP A 159 -28.43 -9.21 15.25
N SER A 160 -27.78 -9.38 14.10
CA SER A 160 -28.30 -10.17 12.97
C SER A 160 -28.36 -11.69 13.24
N ALA A 161 -27.52 -12.22 14.13
CA ALA A 161 -27.64 -13.62 14.59
C ALA A 161 -28.81 -13.80 15.58
N SER A 162 -29.08 -12.81 16.43
CA SER A 162 -30.19 -12.87 17.40
C SER A 162 -31.58 -12.73 16.74
N GLU A 163 -31.71 -11.92 15.69
CA GLU A 163 -32.96 -11.78 14.92
C GLU A 163 -33.33 -13.05 14.13
N LEU A 164 -32.35 -13.89 13.76
CA LEU A 164 -32.58 -15.17 13.09
C LEU A 164 -32.90 -16.32 14.05
N GLU A 165 -32.55 -16.18 15.34
CA GLU A 165 -32.85 -17.17 16.38
C GLU A 165 -34.23 -16.92 17.04
N GLU A 166 -34.77 -15.69 16.92
CA GLU A 166 -36.12 -15.32 17.35
C GLU A 166 -37.22 -15.46 16.26
N ALA A 167 -36.87 -15.87 15.04
CA ALA A 167 -37.79 -16.06 13.90
C ALA A 167 -38.11 -17.55 13.62
#